data_AF-A0A961XD78-F1
#
_entry.id   AF-A0A961XD78-F1
#
_cell.length_a   1.000
_cell.length_b   1.000
_cell.length_c   1.000
_cell.angle_alpha   90.00
_cell.angle_beta   90.00
_cell.angle_gamma   90.00
#
_symmetry.space_group_name_H-M   'P 1'
#
loop_
_entity.id
_entity.type
_entity.pdbx_description
1 polymer ?
#
loop_
_entity_poly.entity_id
_entity_poly.type
_entity_poly.pdbx_seq_one_letter_code
_entity_poly.pdbx_strand_id
1 'polypeptide(L)'
;NPIKDLYKMQVYGLSRWRNDHVPPGALGPSGEVIPKNIIDKAPSAELRPNQTDQDSLPPYPVLDDILECLVEHEMSTHDIIARGHDAPTVHRVEHLLYIAEYKRRQSAPGVKITRKNFGRDRRYPITNRFRDRG
;
A
#
# COMPACT_ATOMS: atom_id res chain seq x y z
N ASN A 1 3.52 14.37 1.67
CA ASN A 1 2.61 13.24 1.39
C ASN A 1 2.16 12.64 2.73
N PRO A 2 0.98 13.01 3.27
CA PRO A 2 0.59 12.71 4.65
C PRO A 2 0.32 11.23 4.94
N ILE A 3 -0.16 10.49 3.94
CA ILE A 3 -0.56 9.07 4.07
C ILE A 3 0.39 8.13 3.33
N LYS A 4 1.63 8.58 3.06
CA LYS A 4 2.63 7.86 2.24
C LYS A 4 2.96 6.47 2.79
N ASP A 5 2.94 6.34 4.10
CA ASP A 5 3.40 5.15 4.83
C ASP A 5 2.22 4.37 5.41
N LEU A 6 1.06 4.44 4.75
CA LEU A 6 -0.14 3.69 5.08
C LEU A 6 -0.54 2.82 3.89
N TYR A 7 -0.82 1.55 4.16
CA TYR A 7 -1.45 0.64 3.23
C TYR A 7 -2.91 1.02 2.99
N LYS A 8 -3.49 0.57 1.87
CA LYS A 8 -4.84 1.02 1.47
C LYS A 8 -5.90 0.57 2.47
N MET A 9 -5.78 -0.65 2.98
CA MET A 9 -6.68 -1.19 3.99
C MET A 9 -6.56 -0.43 5.33
N GLN A 10 -5.36 0.05 5.67
CA GLN A 10 -5.17 0.91 6.84
C GLN A 10 -5.84 2.29 6.65
N VAL A 11 -5.79 2.86 5.44
CA VAL A 11 -6.51 4.11 5.14
C VAL A 11 -8.01 3.93 5.31
N TYR A 12 -8.60 2.83 4.83
CA TYR A 12 -10.01 2.52 5.07
C TYR A 12 -10.33 2.38 6.57
N GLY A 13 -9.50 1.64 7.31
CA GLY A 13 -9.66 1.48 8.76
C GLY A 13 -9.60 2.81 9.52
N LEU A 14 -8.61 3.64 9.22
CA LEU A 14 -8.44 4.98 9.81
C LEU A 14 -9.58 5.92 9.45
N SER A 15 -10.14 5.81 8.24
CA SER A 15 -11.26 6.65 7.81
C SER A 15 -12.53 6.33 8.60
N ARG A 16 -12.83 5.04 8.80
CA ARG A 16 -13.93 4.59 9.68
C ARG A 16 -13.68 5.04 11.12
N TRP A 17 -12.48 4.79 11.64
CA TRP A 17 -12.11 5.20 12.99
C TRP A 17 -12.28 6.71 13.21
N ARG A 18 -11.88 7.55 12.24
CA ARG A 18 -12.04 9.01 12.33
C ARG A 18 -13.51 9.45 12.32
N ASN A 19 -14.42 8.74 11.64
CA ASN A 19 -15.84 9.08 11.72
C ASN A 19 -16.42 8.78 13.11
N ASP A 20 -15.90 7.75 13.77
CA ASP A 20 -16.37 7.33 15.10
C ASP A 20 -15.68 8.08 16.25
N HIS A 21 -14.55 8.74 15.99
CA HIS A 21 -13.70 9.36 17.01
C HIS A 21 -13.29 10.79 16.64
N VAL A 22 -13.23 11.67 17.65
CA VAL A 22 -12.64 13.00 17.52
C VAL A 22 -11.36 13.05 18.34
N PRO A 23 -10.18 12.95 17.71
CA PRO A 23 -8.91 12.99 18.43
C PRO A 23 -8.72 14.31 19.18
N PRO A 24 -8.04 14.31 20.34
CA PRO A 24 -7.66 15.55 21.01
C PRO A 24 -6.90 16.49 20.07
N GLY A 25 -7.33 17.75 20.00
CA GLY A 25 -6.73 18.76 19.12
C GLY A 25 -7.17 18.69 17.65
N ALA A 26 -8.08 17.77 17.28
CA ALA A 26 -8.67 17.77 15.96
C ALA A 26 -9.55 19.02 15.74
N LEU A 27 -9.35 19.68 14.59
CA LEU A 27 -10.11 20.88 14.21
C LEU A 27 -11.37 20.58 13.38
N GLY A 28 -11.53 19.32 12.96
CA GLY A 28 -12.69 18.89 12.16
C GLY A 28 -13.90 18.55 13.03
N PRO A 29 -15.11 18.47 12.45
CA PRO A 29 -16.33 18.20 13.19
C PRO A 29 -16.35 16.80 13.82
N SER A 30 -17.27 16.62 14.77
CA SER A 30 -17.67 15.31 15.28
C SER A 30 -18.64 14.61 14.33
N GLY A 31 -18.67 13.27 14.35
CA GLY A 31 -19.55 12.47 13.49
C GLY A 31 -18.94 12.18 12.11
N GLU A 32 -19.80 12.03 11.10
CA GLU A 32 -19.39 11.66 9.73
C GLU A 32 -18.61 12.81 9.05
N VAL A 33 -17.28 12.76 9.15
CA VAL A 33 -16.37 13.70 8.47
C VAL A 33 -16.05 13.23 7.06
N ILE A 34 -15.89 11.91 6.89
CA ILE A 34 -15.59 11.27 5.62
C ILE A 34 -16.87 10.55 5.16
N PRO A 35 -17.47 10.97 4.04
CA PRO A 35 -18.69 10.35 3.53
C PRO A 35 -18.58 8.83 3.39
N LYS A 36 -19.55 8.10 3.92
CA LYS A 36 -19.55 6.62 3.93
C LYS A 36 -19.44 6.04 2.52
N ASN A 37 -20.08 6.67 1.54
CA ASN A 37 -20.02 6.24 0.13
C ASN A 37 -18.58 6.24 -0.45
N ILE A 38 -17.70 7.13 0.01
CA ILE A 38 -16.29 7.17 -0.41
C ILE A 38 -15.50 6.01 0.21
N ILE A 39 -15.85 5.62 1.45
CA ILE A 39 -15.21 4.53 2.18
C ILE A 39 -15.67 3.17 1.65
N ASP A 40 -16.94 3.04 1.29
CA ASP A 40 -17.52 1.77 0.83
C ASP A 40 -17.37 1.55 -0.68
N LYS A 41 -17.05 2.60 -1.46
CA LYS A 41 -16.71 2.44 -2.87
C LYS A 41 -15.46 1.57 -3.00
N ALA A 42 -15.54 0.58 -3.89
CA ALA A 42 -14.40 -0.25 -4.26
C ALA A 42 -13.23 0.64 -4.70
N PRO A 43 -12.01 0.35 -4.24
CA PRO A 43 -10.86 1.15 -4.58
C PRO A 43 -10.59 1.09 -6.08
N SER A 44 -10.45 2.27 -6.68
CA SER A 44 -10.28 2.46 -8.11
C SER A 44 -9.38 3.69 -8.35
N ALA A 45 -8.22 3.54 -8.98
CA ALA A 45 -7.46 4.67 -9.54
C ALA A 45 -8.06 5.11 -10.88
N GLU A 46 -9.29 5.63 -10.83
CA GLU A 46 -9.91 6.33 -11.95
C GLU A 46 -9.10 7.61 -12.28
N LEU A 47 -8.00 7.46 -13.02
CA LEU A 47 -7.33 8.54 -13.75
C LEU A 47 -8.06 8.82 -15.08
N ARG A 48 -8.98 7.94 -15.50
CA ARG A 48 -9.88 8.05 -16.67
C ARG A 48 -11.19 7.27 -16.43
N PRO A 49 -12.30 7.61 -17.14
CA PRO A 49 -13.54 6.84 -17.07
C PRO A 49 -13.29 5.37 -17.44
N ASN A 50 -13.80 4.45 -16.63
CA ASN A 50 -13.70 2.98 -16.80
C ASN A 50 -12.31 2.36 -16.60
N GLN A 51 -11.30 3.08 -16.08
CA GLN A 51 -10.04 2.44 -15.70
C GLN A 51 -10.07 2.08 -14.21
N THR A 52 -9.89 0.81 -13.87
CA THR A 52 -9.80 0.36 -12.48
C THR A 52 -8.42 -0.21 -12.18
N ASP A 53 -7.87 0.05 -10.99
CA ASP A 53 -6.60 -0.58 -10.56
C ASP A 53 -6.67 -2.11 -10.59
N GLN A 54 -7.88 -2.66 -10.42
CA GLN A 54 -8.17 -4.09 -10.40
C GLN A 54 -7.91 -4.79 -11.74
N ASP A 55 -7.83 -4.04 -12.84
CA ASP A 55 -7.41 -4.59 -14.14
C ASP A 55 -5.93 -5.04 -14.11
N SER A 56 -5.14 -4.49 -13.17
CA SER A 56 -3.68 -4.66 -13.15
C SER A 56 -3.09 -5.06 -11.80
N LEU A 57 -3.87 -5.06 -10.72
CA LEU A 57 -3.42 -5.39 -9.37
C LEU A 57 -4.35 -6.42 -8.72
N PRO A 58 -3.83 -7.27 -7.82
CA PRO A 58 -4.69 -8.11 -6.98
C PRO A 58 -5.56 -7.24 -6.05
N PRO A 59 -6.62 -7.79 -5.46
CA PRO A 59 -7.43 -7.08 -4.46
C PRO A 59 -6.56 -6.49 -3.35
N TYR A 60 -6.87 -5.28 -2.89
CA TYR A 60 -6.04 -4.58 -1.89
C TYR A 60 -5.76 -5.37 -0.60
N PRO A 61 -6.69 -6.15 -0.04
CA PRO A 61 -6.37 -7.00 1.11
C PRO A 61 -5.21 -7.97 0.82
N VAL A 62 -5.17 -8.55 -0.38
CA VAL A 62 -4.10 -9.46 -0.83
C VAL A 62 -2.83 -8.67 -1.15
N LEU A 63 -2.96 -7.54 -1.85
CA LEU A 63 -1.83 -6.68 -2.20
C LEU A 63 -1.10 -6.16 -0.96
N ASP A 64 -1.86 -5.63 0.01
CA ASP A 64 -1.31 -5.03 1.22
C ASP A 64 -0.57 -6.08 2.07
N ASP A 65 -1.13 -7.30 2.23
CA ASP A 65 -0.46 -8.39 2.97
C ASP A 65 0.85 -8.84 2.28
N ILE A 66 0.84 -8.98 0.94
CA ILE A 66 2.06 -9.30 0.19
C ILE A 66 3.11 -8.18 0.35
N LEU A 67 2.70 -6.92 0.27
CA LEU A 67 3.61 -5.78 0.42
C LEU A 67 4.17 -5.67 1.85
N GLU A 68 3.36 -5.94 2.87
CA GLU A 68 3.81 -6.00 4.27
C GLU A 68 4.86 -7.09 4.45
N CYS A 69 4.64 -8.28 3.87
CA CYS A 69 5.62 -9.36 3.88
C CYS A 69 6.94 -8.99 3.18
N LEU A 70 6.87 -8.40 1.99
CA LEU A 70 8.06 -8.02 1.20
C LEU A 70 8.85 -6.85 1.80
N VAL A 71 8.17 -5.89 2.44
CA VAL A 71 8.76 -4.60 2.84
C VAL A 71 9.05 -4.54 4.32
N GLU A 72 8.08 -4.89 5.17
CA GLU A 72 8.24 -4.80 6.62
C GLU A 72 8.94 -6.04 7.18
N HIS A 73 8.57 -7.22 6.68
CA HIS A 73 9.11 -8.49 7.17
C HIS A 73 10.30 -9.01 6.36
N GLU A 74 10.62 -8.42 5.20
CA GLU A 74 11.70 -8.87 4.29
C GLU A 74 11.65 -10.36 3.97
N MET A 75 10.44 -10.90 3.82
CA MET A 75 10.26 -12.30 3.46
C MET A 75 10.67 -12.56 2.00
N SER A 76 11.18 -13.77 1.74
CA SER A 76 11.41 -14.25 0.38
C SER A 76 10.08 -14.48 -0.35
N THR A 77 10.10 -14.48 -1.69
CA THR A 77 8.90 -14.80 -2.46
C THR A 77 8.39 -16.22 -2.15
N HIS A 78 9.31 -17.16 -1.95
CA HIS A 78 9.02 -18.52 -1.52
C HIS A 78 8.23 -18.58 -0.21
N ASP A 79 8.66 -17.85 0.83
CA ASP A 79 7.98 -17.88 2.14
C ASP A 79 6.57 -17.25 2.08
N ILE A 80 6.39 -16.25 1.21
CA ILE A 80 5.08 -15.62 0.99
C ILE A 80 4.13 -16.60 0.29
N ILE A 81 4.64 -17.36 -0.68
CA ILE A 81 3.87 -18.42 -1.35
C ILE A 81 3.51 -19.53 -0.35
N ALA A 82 4.46 -19.95 0.50
CA ALA A 82 4.23 -20.94 1.54
C ALA A 82 3.16 -20.51 2.57
N ARG A 83 2.95 -19.20 2.75
CA ARG A 83 1.84 -18.64 3.57
C ARG A 83 0.46 -18.74 2.91
N GLY A 84 0.38 -19.18 1.66
CA GLY A 84 -0.89 -19.42 0.95
C GLY A 84 -1.22 -18.39 -0.13
N HIS A 85 -0.30 -17.50 -0.49
CA HIS A 85 -0.48 -16.59 -1.63
C HIS A 85 -0.19 -17.28 -2.96
N ASP A 86 -0.92 -16.90 -3.99
CA ASP A 86 -0.73 -17.39 -5.36
C ASP A 86 0.63 -16.92 -5.94
N ALA A 87 1.44 -17.86 -6.42
CA ALA A 87 2.81 -17.59 -6.90
C ALA A 87 2.87 -16.58 -8.05
N PRO A 88 2.07 -16.70 -9.13
CA PRO A 88 1.94 -15.66 -10.15
C PRO A 88 1.67 -14.27 -9.58
N THR A 89 0.78 -14.17 -8.59
CA THR A 89 0.43 -12.92 -7.94
C THR A 89 1.60 -12.33 -7.14
N VAL A 90 2.27 -13.14 -6.32
CA VAL A 90 3.44 -12.71 -5.51
C VAL A 90 4.56 -12.18 -6.41
N HIS A 91 4.94 -12.93 -7.44
CA HIS A 91 6.00 -12.50 -8.36
C HIS A 91 5.63 -11.25 -9.15
N ARG A 92 4.35 -11.08 -9.50
CA ARG A 92 3.87 -9.87 -10.16
C ARG A 92 3.99 -8.66 -9.24
N VAL A 93 3.56 -8.79 -7.98
CA VAL A 93 3.64 -7.70 -6.99
C VAL A 93 5.09 -7.34 -6.69
N GLU A 94 5.97 -8.33 -6.51
CA GLU A 94 7.41 -8.12 -6.34
C GLU A 94 8.01 -7.35 -7.52
N HIS A 95 7.68 -7.76 -8.75
CA HIS A 95 8.13 -7.08 -9.95
C HIS A 95 7.67 -5.62 -10.00
N LEU A 96 6.37 -5.37 -9.77
CA LEU A 96 5.79 -4.04 -9.74
C LEU A 96 6.41 -3.17 -8.65
N LEU A 97 6.68 -3.76 -7.48
CA LEU A 97 7.37 -3.12 -6.39
C LEU A 97 8.75 -2.64 -6.87
N TYR A 98 9.57 -3.48 -7.48
CA TYR A 98 10.91 -3.08 -7.93
C TYR A 98 10.91 -2.03 -9.04
N ILE A 99 10.06 -2.16 -10.07
CA ILE A 99 10.05 -1.17 -11.18
C ILE A 99 9.55 0.20 -10.72
N ALA A 100 8.77 0.29 -9.65
CA ALA A 100 8.29 1.55 -9.10
C ALA A 100 9.33 2.31 -8.25
N GLU A 101 10.56 1.78 -8.11
CA GLU A 101 11.63 2.41 -7.30
C GLU A 101 11.97 3.83 -7.77
N TYR A 102 12.02 4.06 -9.09
CA TYR A 102 12.30 5.40 -9.63
C TYR A 102 11.21 6.42 -9.25
N LYS A 103 9.93 6.01 -9.27
CA LYS A 103 8.80 6.87 -8.86
C LYS A 103 8.88 7.22 -7.38
N ARG A 104 9.27 6.26 -6.53
CA ARG A 104 9.39 6.47 -5.08
C ARG A 104 10.50 7.45 -4.71
N ARG A 105 11.65 7.40 -5.41
CA ARG A 105 12.75 8.36 -5.18
C ARG A 105 12.40 9.80 -5.53
N GLN A 106 11.48 10.00 -6.48
CA GLN A 106 10.98 11.34 -6.85
C GLN A 106 9.82 11.81 -5.96
N SER A 107 9.28 10.94 -5.10
CA SER A 107 8.13 11.26 -4.25
C SER A 107 8.52 12.19 -3.10
N ALA A 108 7.65 13.17 -2.83
CA ALA A 108 7.83 14.08 -1.69
C ALA A 108 7.99 13.31 -0.36
N PRO A 109 8.66 13.93 0.64
CA PRO A 109 8.71 13.39 1.99
C PRO A 109 7.31 13.13 2.56
N GLY A 110 7.22 12.13 3.43
CA GLY A 110 6.01 11.74 4.15
C GLY A 110 6.35 11.30 5.56
N VAL A 111 5.32 11.25 6.42
CA VAL A 111 5.47 10.80 7.81
C VAL A 111 5.77 9.30 7.82
N LYS A 112 6.69 8.87 8.68
CA LYS A 112 6.99 7.45 8.94
C LYS A 112 6.11 6.97 10.10
N ILE A 113 5.44 5.84 9.89
CA ILE A 113 4.60 5.16 10.87
C ILE A 113 5.06 3.70 11.03
N THR A 114 5.43 3.05 9.93
CA THR A 114 5.83 1.62 9.90
C THR A 114 7.28 1.43 10.36
N ARG A 115 7.68 0.16 10.58
CA ARG A 115 9.07 -0.15 10.97
C ARG A 115 10.04 0.15 9.82
N LYS A 116 9.65 -0.18 8.59
CA LYS A 116 10.43 0.04 7.37
C LYS A 116 9.61 0.82 6.34
N ASN A 117 9.97 2.10 6.16
CA ASN A 117 9.34 2.92 5.14
C ASN A 117 10.07 2.85 3.79
N PHE A 118 9.36 3.26 2.74
CA PHE A 118 9.89 3.42 1.39
C PHE A 118 10.86 4.61 1.20
N GLY A 119 11.34 5.22 2.30
CA GLY A 119 12.19 6.38 2.31
C GLY A 119 13.66 6.02 2.59
N ARG A 120 14.14 6.38 3.77
CA ARG A 120 15.56 6.18 4.13
C ARG A 120 15.88 4.73 4.47
N ASP A 121 14.88 3.96 4.90
CA ASP A 121 15.07 2.62 5.47
C ASP A 121 15.18 1.53 4.40
N ARG A 122 14.46 1.67 3.28
CA ARG A 122 14.52 0.73 2.16
C ARG A 122 15.24 1.37 0.96
N ARG A 123 16.54 1.09 0.82
CA ARG A 123 17.37 1.60 -0.28
C ARG A 123 17.64 0.52 -1.32
N TYR A 124 16.91 0.55 -2.42
CA TYR A 124 17.12 -0.35 -3.55
C TYR A 124 17.66 0.40 -4.78
N PRO A 125 18.49 -0.22 -5.62
CA PRO A 125 18.94 0.39 -6.87
C PRO A 125 17.76 0.58 -7.84
N ILE A 126 17.76 1.69 -8.59
CA ILE A 126 16.77 1.90 -9.68
C ILE A 126 16.97 0.85 -10.77
N THR A 127 18.22 0.67 -11.21
CA THR A 127 18.60 -0.36 -12.17
C THR A 127 18.78 -1.67 -11.42
N ASN A 128 17.75 -2.52 -11.40
CA ASN A 128 17.76 -3.78 -10.68
C ASN A 128 17.19 -4.94 -11.52
N ARG A 129 18.03 -5.93 -11.85
CA ARG A 129 17.64 -7.18 -12.55
C ARG A 129 17.57 -8.39 -11.62
N PHE A 130 17.88 -8.25 -10.33
CA PHE A 130 17.72 -9.32 -9.36
C PHE A 130 16.24 -9.75 -9.27
N ARG A 131 15.98 -11.05 -9.26
CA ARG A 131 14.64 -11.63 -9.09
C ARG A 131 14.77 -12.82 -8.17
N ASP A 132 13.98 -12.83 -7.10
CA ASP A 132 13.92 -13.94 -6.17
C ASP A 132 13.01 -15.03 -6.76
N ARG A 133 13.64 -15.97 -7.46
CA ARG A 133 12.98 -17.13 -8.11
C ARG A 133 13.29 -18.45 -7.42
N GLY A 134 13.71 -18.38 -6.14
CA GLY A 134 13.98 -19.55 -5.31
C GLY A 134 12.73 -20.39 -5.10
#